data_AF-A0A4R2LDP4-F1
#
_entry.id   AF-A0A4R2LDP4-F1
#
_cell.length_a   1.000
_cell.length_b   1.000
_cell.length_c   1.000
_cell.angle_alpha   90.00
_cell.angle_beta   90.00
_cell.angle_gamma   90.00
#
_symmetry.space_group_name_H-M   'P 1'
#
loop_
_entity.id
_entity.type
_entity.pdbx_description
1 polymer ?
#
loop_
_entity_poly.entity_id
_entity_poly.type
_entity_poly.pdbx_seq_one_letter_code
_entity_poly.pdbx_strand_id
1 'polypeptide(L)'
;MTIKALLDTGNCLYEPLTGKPVCLVEYGRLKTCLKNGTVIPGIRAIPYHSIGKKHGVLLGVTVDKLIFQNQGRKYEQSGCIVGIYKGKLSQSGEFSAIVHPDILKK
;
A
#
# COMPACT_ATOMS: atom_id res chain seq x y z
N MET A 1 -3.12 2.01 14.30
CA MET A 1 -4.10 1.07 13.71
C MET A 1 -3.33 -0.10 13.11
N THR A 2 -3.78 -1.33 13.32
CA THR A 2 -3.18 -2.53 12.72
C THR A 2 -4.17 -3.13 11.73
N ILE A 3 -3.68 -3.51 10.55
CA ILE A 3 -4.47 -4.18 9.52
C ILE A 3 -3.77 -5.47 9.10
N LYS A 4 -4.56 -6.49 8.76
CA LYS A 4 -4.03 -7.70 8.12
C LYS A 4 -3.65 -7.37 6.68
N ALA A 5 -2.46 -7.80 6.29
CA ALA A 5 -1.90 -7.60 4.97
C ALA A 5 -1.38 -8.92 4.40
N LEU A 6 -1.48 -9.08 3.08
CA LEU A 6 -0.92 -10.20 2.35
C LEU A 6 0.46 -9.82 1.81
N LEU A 7 1.48 -10.65 2.06
CA LEU A 7 2.74 -10.55 1.33
C LEU A 7 2.54 -11.15 -0.06
N ASP A 8 2.51 -10.31 -1.08
CA ASP A 8 2.20 -10.74 -2.45
C ASP A 8 3.45 -10.74 -3.31
N THR A 9 4.05 -11.92 -3.50
CA THR A 9 5.26 -12.07 -4.32
C THR A 9 5.03 -11.74 -5.80
N GLY A 10 3.78 -11.67 -6.27
CA GLY A 10 3.42 -11.27 -7.62
C GLY A 10 3.23 -9.76 -7.79
N ASN A 11 3.26 -8.98 -6.70
CA ASN A 11 3.17 -7.53 -6.78
C ASN A 11 4.51 -6.94 -7.28
N CYS A 12 4.50 -6.44 -8.51
CA CYS A 12 5.63 -5.77 -9.15
C CYS A 12 5.39 -4.25 -9.31
N LEU A 13 4.53 -3.64 -8.48
CA LEU A 13 4.19 -2.23 -8.60
C LEU A 13 5.23 -1.34 -7.94
N TYR A 14 5.81 -0.43 -8.73
CA TYR A 14 6.75 0.58 -8.29
C TYR A 14 6.23 1.99 -8.59
N GLU A 15 6.61 2.94 -7.75
CA GLU A 15 6.33 4.35 -8.00
C GLU A 15 7.28 4.87 -9.09
N PRO A 16 6.77 5.43 -10.20
CA PRO A 16 7.57 5.69 -11.40
C PRO A 16 8.67 6.76 -11.22
N LEU A 17 8.51 7.69 -10.29
CA LEU A 17 9.51 8.76 -10.09
C LEU A 17 10.66 8.34 -9.17
N THR A 18 10.36 7.60 -8.10
CA THR A 18 11.37 7.22 -7.09
C THR A 18 11.84 5.78 -7.20
N GLY A 19 11.18 4.95 -8.02
CA GLY A 19 11.47 3.52 -8.13
C GLY A 19 11.17 2.73 -6.86
N LYS A 20 10.45 3.32 -5.89
CA LYS A 20 10.17 2.68 -4.61
C LYS A 20 9.03 1.67 -4.73
N PRO A 21 9.09 0.55 -4.00
CA PRO A 21 8.02 -0.44 -3.99
C PRO A 21 6.73 0.15 -3.41
N VAL A 22 5.59 -0.25 -3.98
CA VAL A 22 4.26 0.26 -3.60
C VAL A 22 3.48 -0.82 -2.86
N CYS A 23 3.17 -0.56 -1.59
CA CYS A 23 2.21 -1.36 -0.83
C CYS A 23 0.80 -0.84 -1.09
N LEU A 24 -0.19 -1.72 -1.23
CA LEU A 24 -1.58 -1.33 -1.42
C LEU A 24 -2.35 -1.40 -0.11
N VAL A 25 -3.24 -0.45 0.12
CA VAL A 25 -4.17 -0.47 1.26
C VAL A 25 -5.55 -0.06 0.78
N GLU A 26 -6.59 -0.75 1.26
CA GLU A 26 -7.97 -0.37 0.98
C GLU A 26 -8.29 1.01 1.55
N TYR A 27 -8.89 1.87 0.72
CA TYR A 27 -9.36 3.20 1.11
C TYR A 27 -10.30 3.14 2.32
N GLY A 28 -11.16 2.11 2.38
CA GLY A 28 -12.07 1.89 3.49
C GLY A 28 -11.38 1.71 4.86
N ARG A 29 -10.11 1.30 4.88
CA ARG A 29 -9.31 1.19 6.11
C ARG A 29 -8.59 2.50 6.42
N LEU A 30 -8.05 3.17 5.40
CA LEU A 30 -7.35 4.45 5.57
C LEU A 30 -8.28 5.61 5.97
N LYS A 31 -9.52 5.64 5.48
CA LYS A 31 -10.50 6.70 5.81
C LYS A 31 -10.74 6.86 7.31
N THR A 32 -10.58 5.79 8.09
CA THR A 32 -10.73 5.82 9.55
C THR A 32 -9.59 6.60 10.20
N CYS A 33 -8.40 6.60 9.60
CA CYS A 33 -7.24 7.37 10.04
C CYS A 33 -7.21 8.79 9.47
N LEU A 34 -7.77 8.99 8.27
CA LEU A 34 -7.80 10.28 7.56
C LEU A 34 -8.91 11.23 8.05
N LYS A 35 -9.46 11.04 9.25
CA LYS A 35 -10.49 11.94 9.77
C LYS A 35 -9.90 13.32 10.07
N ASN A 36 -10.57 14.35 9.55
CA ASN A 36 -10.38 15.80 9.76
C ASN A 36 -9.49 16.52 8.73
N GLY A 37 -10.03 16.80 7.53
CA GLY A 37 -9.61 17.95 6.70
C GLY A 37 -8.14 18.02 6.26
N THR A 38 -7.33 17.00 6.54
CA THR A 38 -5.91 17.03 6.26
C THR A 38 -5.68 16.87 4.77
N VAL A 39 -5.08 17.89 4.17
CA VAL A 39 -4.43 17.79 2.87
C VAL A 39 -3.35 16.71 3.02
N ILE A 40 -3.50 15.59 2.31
CA ILE A 40 -2.49 14.53 2.33
C ILE A 40 -1.28 15.06 1.55
N PRO A 41 -0.15 15.40 2.21
CA PRO A 41 1.00 15.94 1.51
C PRO A 41 1.60 14.84 0.62
N GLY A 42 2.03 15.21 -0.58
CA GLY A 42 2.76 14.28 -1.46
C GLY A 42 1.89 13.17 -2.08
N ILE A 43 0.64 13.47 -2.40
CA ILE A 43 -0.18 12.65 -3.30
C ILE A 43 0.51 12.50 -4.66
N ARG A 44 0.56 11.26 -5.17
CA ARG A 44 1.12 10.90 -6.48
C ARG A 44 0.13 10.07 -7.27
N ALA A 45 0.15 10.17 -8.59
CA ALA A 45 -0.55 9.23 -9.47
C ALA A 45 0.41 8.08 -9.82
N ILE A 46 0.03 6.85 -9.46
CA ILE A 46 0.83 5.65 -9.74
C ILE A 46 0.11 4.84 -10.82
N PRO A 47 0.61 4.85 -12.07
CA PRO A 47 0.06 3.97 -13.09
C PRO A 47 0.30 2.52 -12.70
N TYR A 48 -0.72 1.69 -12.85
CA TYR A 48 -0.64 0.26 -12.56
C TYR A 48 -1.36 -0.55 -13.63
N HIS A 49 -0.91 -1.79 -13.78
CA HIS A 49 -1.54 -2.78 -14.64
C HIS A 49 -2.09 -3.90 -13.75
N SER A 50 -3.30 -4.36 -14.05
CA SER A 50 -3.93 -5.49 -13.35
C SER A 50 -4.59 -6.41 -14.36
N ILE A 51 -4.74 -7.68 -13.98
CA ILE A 51 -5.61 -8.61 -14.71
C ILE A 51 -7.02 -7.99 -14.74
N GLY A 52 -7.57 -7.82 -15.94
CA GLY A 52 -8.87 -7.17 -16.17
C GLY A 52 -8.84 -5.64 -16.29
N LYS A 53 -7.70 -4.95 -16.08
CA LYS A 53 -7.59 -3.49 -16.25
C LYS A 53 -6.24 -3.09 -16.86
N LYS A 54 -6.25 -2.83 -18.17
CA LYS A 54 -5.06 -2.47 -18.95
C LYS A 54 -4.46 -1.10 -18.60
N HIS A 55 -5.26 -0.11 -18.19
CA HIS A 55 -4.75 1.23 -17.85
C HIS A 55 -5.37 1.71 -16.52
N GLY A 56 -4.73 1.32 -15.41
CA GLY A 56 -5.13 1.73 -14.08
C GLY A 56 -4.27 2.88 -13.55
N VAL A 57 -4.85 3.74 -12.70
CA VAL A 57 -4.11 4.70 -11.90
C VAL A 57 -4.54 4.55 -10.44
N LEU A 58 -3.56 4.51 -9.54
CA LEU A 58 -3.74 4.52 -8.09
C LEU A 58 -3.31 5.87 -7.53
N LEU A 59 -3.93 6.24 -6.42
CA LEU A 59 -3.45 7.35 -5.61
C LEU A 59 -2.35 6.82 -4.70
N GLY A 60 -1.14 7.33 -4.82
CA GLY A 60 -0.01 7.01 -3.95
C GLY A 60 0.23 8.10 -2.92
N VAL A 61 0.63 7.72 -1.71
CA VAL A 61 1.06 8.65 -0.67
C VAL A 61 2.39 8.17 -0.09
N THR A 62 3.28 9.10 0.23
CA THR A 62 4.50 8.75 0.95
C THR A 62 4.19 8.65 2.43
N VAL A 63 4.66 7.60 3.07
CA VAL A 63 4.55 7.43 4.52
C VAL A 63 5.94 7.41 5.13
N ASP A 64 6.10 8.13 6.24
CA ASP A 64 7.39 8.24 6.93
C ASP A 64 7.86 6.86 7.41
N LYS A 65 6.91 6.03 7.88
CA LYS A 65 7.21 4.74 8.50
C LYS A 65 6.09 3.73 8.28
N LEU A 66 6.45 2.52 7.85
CA LEU A 66 5.61 1.31 7.89
C LEU A 66 6.20 0.32 8.89
N ILE A 67 5.34 -0.22 9.75
CA ILE A 67 5.71 -1.23 10.75
C ILE A 67 4.97 -2.52 10.40
N PHE A 68 5.72 -3.57 10.09
CA PHE A 68 5.20 -4.92 9.85
C PHE A 68 5.38 -5.77 11.09
N GLN A 69 4.35 -6.51 11.48
CA GLN A 69 4.39 -7.44 12.61
C GLN A 69 4.09 -8.84 12.08
N ASN A 70 5.06 -9.75 12.17
CA ASN A 70 4.91 -11.15 11.76
C ASN A 70 5.52 -12.07 12.82
N GLN A 71 4.74 -13.02 13.35
CA GLN A 71 5.20 -14.02 14.33
C GLN A 71 6.05 -13.44 15.49
N GLY A 72 5.63 -12.29 16.04
CA GLY A 72 6.33 -11.60 17.13
C GLY A 72 7.52 -10.73 16.70
N ARG A 73 7.99 -10.83 15.45
CA ARG A 73 9.02 -9.95 14.89
C ARG A 73 8.40 -8.66 14.34
N LYS A 74 9.05 -7.54 14.63
CA LYS A 74 8.71 -6.23 14.08
C LYS A 74 9.76 -5.82 13.05
N TYR A 75 9.29 -5.41 11.87
CA TYR A 75 10.11 -4.83 10.82
C TYR A 75 9.66 -3.40 10.58
N GLU A 76 10.61 -2.51 10.43
CA GLU A 76 10.35 -1.10 10.20
C GLU A 76 11.01 -0.69 8.89
N GLN A 77 10.23 -0.04 8.02
CA GLN A 77 10.73 0.55 6.78
C GLN A 77 10.32 2.01 6.70
N SER A 78 11.29 2.87 6.38
CA SER A 78 11.08 4.31 6.24
C SER A 78 10.93 4.75 4.79
N GLY A 79 10.13 5.79 4.56
CA GLY A 79 9.96 6.43 3.25
C GLY A 79 9.32 5.53 2.20
N CYS A 80 8.28 4.79 2.57
CA CYS A 80 7.56 3.86 1.70
C CYS A 80 6.46 4.57 0.91
N ILE A 81 6.03 3.96 -0.20
CA ILE A 81 4.86 4.42 -0.95
C ILE A 81 3.67 3.51 -0.64
N VAL A 82 2.56 4.11 -0.24
CA VAL A 82 1.28 3.44 -0.05
C VAL A 82 0.30 3.83 -1.15
N GLY A 83 -0.08 2.88 -1.98
CA GLY A 83 -1.15 2.99 -2.97
C GLY A 83 -2.52 2.78 -2.31
N ILE A 84 -3.43 3.72 -2.54
CA ILE A 84 -4.79 3.71 -2.01
C ILE A 84 -5.70 3.02 -3.02
N TYR A 85 -6.14 1.81 -2.69
CA TYR A 85 -7.05 1.03 -3.52
C TYR A 85 -8.51 1.32 -3.15
N LYS A 86 -9.32 1.73 -4.13
CA LYS A 86 -10.74 2.08 -3.88
C LYS A 86 -11.66 0.86 -3.75
N GLY A 87 -11.22 -0.33 -4.13
CA GLY A 87 -12.00 -1.58 -4.08
C GLY A 87 -11.65 -2.48 -2.91
N LYS A 88 -12.02 -3.76 -3.03
CA LYS A 88 -11.67 -4.84 -2.11
C LYS A 88 -10.47 -5.63 -2.61
N LEU A 89 -9.45 -5.79 -1.77
CA LEU A 89 -8.25 -6.57 -2.08
C LEU A 89 -8.47 -8.07 -1.80
N SER A 90 -9.28 -8.39 -0.80
CA SER A 90 -9.68 -9.75 -0.47
C SER A 90 -11.19 -9.92 -0.66
N GLN A 91 -11.60 -10.95 -1.40
CA GLN A 91 -13.02 -11.31 -1.55
C GLN A 91 -13.62 -11.80 -0.23
N SER A 92 -12.83 -12.55 0.56
CA SER A 92 -13.19 -13.06 1.90
C SER A 92 -13.01 -12.03 3.01
N GLY A 93 -12.28 -10.94 2.78
CA GLY A 93 -11.94 -9.92 3.78
C GLY A 93 -10.80 -10.31 4.73
N GLU A 94 -10.05 -11.37 4.42
CA GLU A 94 -8.95 -11.87 5.27
C GLU A 94 -7.78 -10.88 5.37
N PHE A 95 -7.58 -10.07 4.34
CA PHE A 95 -6.61 -8.99 4.30
C PHE A 95 -7.20 -7.75 3.66
N SER A 96 -6.64 -6.60 4.02
CA SER A 96 -7.07 -5.28 3.52
C SER A 96 -5.89 -4.42 3.05
N ALA A 97 -4.73 -5.07 2.89
CA ALA A 97 -3.53 -4.49 2.36
C ALA A 97 -2.68 -5.56 1.64
N ILE A 98 -1.89 -5.14 0.67
CA ILE A 98 -0.89 -5.94 -0.02
C ILE A 98 0.48 -5.33 0.24
N VAL A 99 1.41 -6.17 0.68
CA VAL A 99 2.79 -5.82 0.95
C VAL A 99 3.63 -6.21 -0.25
N HIS A 100 4.37 -5.24 -0.79
CA HIS A 100 5.33 -5.49 -1.85
C HIS A 100 6.52 -6.32 -1.29
N PRO A 101 6.97 -7.40 -1.95
CA PRO A 101 7.99 -8.30 -1.42
C PRO A 101 9.32 -7.60 -1.16
N ASP A 102 9.70 -6.68 -2.04
CA ASP A 102 10.95 -5.92 -1.94
C ASP A 102 10.98 -4.95 -0.76
N ILE A 103 9.85 -4.67 -0.09
CA ILE A 103 9.87 -3.85 1.13
C ILE A 103 10.53 -4.56 2.32
N LEU A 104 10.59 -5.90 2.26
CA LEU A 104 11.19 -6.74 3.30
C LEU A 104 12.61 -7.19 2.93
N LYS A 105 13.07 -6.93 1.70
CA LYS A 105 14.44 -7.21 1.27
C LYS A 105 15.34 -6.10 1.84
N LYS A 106 16.17 -6.47 2.81
CA LYS A 106 17.32 -5.67 3.24
C LYS A 106 18.53 -6.03 2.41
#